data_AF-A0A0V1NII3-F1
#
_entry.id   AF-A0A0V1NII3-F1
#
_cell.length_a   1.000
_cell.length_b   1.000
_cell.length_c   1.000
_cell.angle_alpha   90.00
_cell.angle_beta   90.00
_cell.angle_gamma   90.00
#
_symmetry.space_group_name_H-M   'P 1'
#
loop_
_entity.id
_entity.type
_entity.pdbx_description
1 polymer ?
#
loop_
_entity_poly.entity_id
_entity_poly.type
_entity_poly.pdbx_seq_one_letter_code
_entity_poly.pdbx_strand_id
1 'polypeptide(L)'
;MINYVPRKNSNVLLLTSYHSKLKQGLKRPNIINEYNLGKGCVDSRDARIEDFSCKRKTNRYIMLMLYFIVEVCINNGFLLMRHQQSYQKTKKRFTRELSA
;
A
#
# COMPACT_ATOMS: atom_id res chain seq x y z
N MET A 1 -19.31 13.91 -7.82
CA MET A 1 -18.94 12.80 -8.73
C MET A 1 -18.21 13.38 -9.93
N ILE A 2 -17.12 12.77 -10.39
CA ILE A 2 -16.32 13.23 -11.54
C ILE A 2 -16.26 12.10 -12.58
N ASN A 3 -16.54 12.44 -13.84
CA ASN A 3 -16.39 11.55 -14.99
C ASN A 3 -15.24 12.04 -15.87
N TYR A 4 -14.29 11.15 -16.18
CA TYR A 4 -13.11 11.44 -17.00
C TYR A 4 -12.90 10.36 -18.06
N VAL A 5 -12.65 10.77 -19.30
CA VAL A 5 -12.50 9.87 -20.44
C VAL A 5 -11.03 9.86 -20.89
N PRO A 6 -10.17 8.95 -20.38
CA PRO A 6 -8.75 8.90 -20.75
C PRO A 6 -8.49 8.46 -22.19
N ARG A 7 -9.32 7.55 -22.74
CA ARG A 7 -9.21 7.00 -24.10
C ARG A 7 -10.60 6.75 -24.69
N LYS A 8 -10.70 6.66 -26.02
CA LYS A 8 -11.95 6.30 -26.71
C LYS A 8 -12.52 5.01 -26.11
N ASN A 9 -13.80 5.02 -25.76
CA ASN A 9 -14.53 3.92 -25.13
C ASN A 9 -14.04 3.49 -23.73
N SER A 10 -13.37 4.38 -22.99
CA SER A 10 -13.00 4.13 -21.59
C SER A 10 -13.34 5.33 -20.73
N ASN A 11 -14.13 5.12 -19.70
CA ASN A 11 -14.53 6.15 -18.74
C ASN A 11 -14.03 5.77 -17.35
N VAL A 12 -13.55 6.77 -16.61
CA VAL A 12 -13.16 6.66 -15.20
C VAL A 12 -14.13 7.51 -14.41
N LEU A 13 -14.92 6.85 -13.57
CA LEU A 13 -15.83 7.48 -12.63
C LEU A 13 -15.15 7.51 -11.26
N LEU A 14 -15.05 8.71 -10.68
CA LEU A 14 -14.56 8.89 -9.33
C LEU A 14 -15.64 9.57 -8.48
N LEU A 15 -16.04 8.89 -7.41
CA LEU A 15 -16.88 9.46 -6.37
C LEU A 15 -15.99 9.99 -5.25
N THR A 16 -16.20 11.24 -4.88
CA THR A 16 -15.49 11.90 -3.78
C THR A 16 -16.40 12.92 -3.13
N SER A 17 -16.29 13.05 -1.81
CA SER A 17 -16.90 14.14 -1.02
C SER A 17 -16.04 15.41 -1.03
N TYR A 18 -14.85 15.36 -1.64
CA TYR A 18 -13.90 16.47 -1.68
C TYR A 18 -14.34 17.55 -2.67
N HIS A 19 -14.59 18.76 -2.16
CA HIS A 19 -14.92 19.95 -2.96
C HIS A 19 -13.65 20.63 -3.50
N SER A 20 -13.01 20.01 -4.49
CA SER A 20 -11.92 20.66 -5.24
C SER A 20 -12.44 21.25 -6.54
N LYS A 21 -12.16 22.54 -6.75
CA LYS A 21 -12.42 23.23 -8.03
C LYS A 21 -11.58 22.56 -9.11
N LEU A 22 -12.23 22.04 -10.15
CA LEU A 22 -11.57 21.57 -11.35
C LEU A 22 -10.75 22.75 -11.93
N LYS A 23 -9.42 22.69 -11.82
CA LYS A 23 -8.55 23.67 -12.49
C LYS A 23 -8.72 23.48 -13.99
N GLN A 24 -9.32 24.48 -14.65
CA GLN A 24 -9.48 24.49 -16.10
C GLN A 24 -8.10 24.51 -16.78
N GLY A 25 -7.89 23.64 -17.76
CA GLY A 25 -6.66 23.61 -18.58
C GLY A 25 -5.79 22.33 -18.46
N LEU A 26 -6.05 21.44 -17.51
CA LEU A 26 -5.32 20.16 -17.40
C LEU A 26 -6.04 19.05 -18.17
N LYS A 27 -5.28 18.27 -18.97
CA LYS A 27 -5.79 17.06 -19.67
C LYS A 27 -6.37 16.02 -18.72
N ARG A 28 -6.01 16.07 -17.43
CA ARG A 28 -6.45 15.15 -16.38
C ARG A 28 -6.91 15.95 -15.15
N PRO A 29 -8.09 15.66 -14.58
CA PRO A 29 -8.56 16.31 -13.36
C PRO A 29 -7.57 16.14 -12.19
N ASN A 30 -7.30 17.21 -11.42
CA ASN A 30 -6.37 17.19 -10.29
C ASN A 30 -6.71 16.11 -9.26
N ILE A 31 -8.01 15.93 -9.00
CA ILE A 31 -8.54 14.91 -8.11
C ILE A 31 -8.12 13.48 -8.51
N ILE A 32 -7.98 13.20 -9.81
CA ILE A 32 -7.55 11.88 -10.26
C ILE A 32 -6.08 11.66 -9.88
N ASN A 33 -5.23 12.68 -9.98
CA ASN A 33 -3.84 12.57 -9.53
C ASN A 33 -3.76 12.32 -8.02
N GLU A 34 -4.55 13.04 -7.23
CA GLU A 34 -4.66 12.84 -5.78
C GLU A 34 -5.10 11.42 -5.43
N TYR A 35 -6.14 10.90 -6.10
CA TYR A 35 -6.55 9.51 -5.93
C TYR A 35 -5.43 8.51 -6.27
N ASN A 36 -4.72 8.72 -7.38
CA ASN A 36 -3.64 7.80 -7.77
C ASN A 36 -2.45 7.83 -6.81
N LEU A 37 -2.20 8.95 -6.12
CA LEU A 37 -1.16 9.05 -5.10
C LEU A 37 -1.46 8.13 -3.91
N GLY A 38 -2.73 8.05 -3.49
CA GLY A 38 -3.13 7.26 -2.31
C GLY A 38 -3.55 5.82 -2.60
N LYS A 39 -4.05 5.50 -3.80
CA LYS A 39 -4.68 4.20 -4.06
C LYS A 39 -3.74 3.00 -3.93
N GLY A 40 -2.43 3.20 -4.13
CA GLY A 40 -1.44 2.13 -4.16
C GLY A 40 -0.92 1.69 -2.78
N CYS A 41 -1.39 2.28 -1.68
CA CYS A 41 -0.83 2.02 -0.35
C CYS A 41 -0.94 0.55 0.09
N VAL A 42 -2.09 -0.08 -0.17
CA VAL A 42 -2.33 -1.49 0.20
C VAL A 42 -1.48 -2.41 -0.67
N ASP A 43 -1.53 -2.24 -2.00
CA ASP A 43 -0.72 -3.02 -2.94
C ASP A 43 0.79 -2.89 -2.65
N SER A 44 1.24 -1.68 -2.30
CA SER A 44 2.63 -1.42 -1.93
C SER A 44 3.03 -2.13 -0.64
N ARG A 45 2.11 -2.27 0.32
CA ARG A 45 2.36 -3.04 1.54
C ARG A 45 2.44 -4.52 1.21
N ASP A 46 1.52 -5.02 0.40
CA ASP A 46 1.41 -6.44 0.07
C ASP A 46 2.63 -6.90 -0.74
N ALA A 47 3.09 -6.09 -1.71
CA ALA A 47 4.34 -6.33 -2.44
C ALA A 47 5.56 -6.42 -1.49
N ARG A 48 5.66 -5.54 -0.47
CA ARG A 48 6.74 -5.62 0.52
C ARG A 48 6.64 -6.84 1.43
N ILE A 49 5.45 -7.38 1.64
CA ILE A 49 5.24 -8.57 2.47
C ILE A 49 5.63 -9.82 1.70
N GLU A 50 5.30 -9.89 0.41
CA GLU A 50 5.61 -11.02 -0.46
C GLU A 50 7.11 -11.35 -0.47
N ASP A 51 7.98 -10.34 -0.59
CA ASP A 51 9.45 -10.49 -0.58
C ASP A 51 10.02 -11.14 0.70
N PHE A 52 9.30 -11.05 1.82
CA PHE A 52 9.75 -11.52 3.14
C PHE A 52 8.70 -12.39 3.84
N SER A 53 7.87 -13.09 3.07
CA SER A 53 6.76 -13.85 3.60
C SER A 53 7.24 -15.04 4.44
N CYS A 54 6.59 -15.24 5.59
CA CYS A 54 6.81 -16.38 6.49
C CYS A 54 5.68 -17.41 6.38
N LYS A 55 4.73 -17.22 5.44
CA LYS A 55 3.62 -18.14 5.21
C LYS A 55 4.13 -19.51 4.82
N ARG A 56 3.58 -20.54 5.48
CA ARG A 56 3.79 -21.94 5.13
C ARG A 56 2.47 -22.54 4.69
N LYS A 57 2.53 -23.53 3.79
CA LYS A 57 1.36 -24.33 3.43
C LYS A 57 0.81 -24.98 4.70
N THR A 58 -0.45 -24.75 5.00
CA THR A 58 -1.13 -25.26 6.19
C THR A 58 -2.60 -25.56 5.85
N ASN A 59 -3.14 -26.61 6.46
CA ASN A 59 -4.56 -26.96 6.33
C ASN A 59 -5.42 -26.34 7.46
N ARG A 60 -4.81 -25.53 8.33
CA ARG A 60 -5.48 -24.91 9.49
C ARG A 60 -5.62 -23.41 9.24
N TYR A 61 -6.85 -22.92 9.09
CA TYR A 61 -7.10 -21.49 8.81
C TYR A 61 -6.52 -20.57 9.89
N ILE A 62 -6.55 -21.00 11.16
CA ILE A 62 -6.01 -20.23 12.29
C ILE A 62 -4.51 -19.97 12.08
N MET A 63 -3.76 -20.95 11.57
CA MET A 63 -2.33 -20.79 11.28
C MET A 63 -2.11 -19.79 10.15
N LEU A 64 -2.95 -19.80 9.12
CA LEU A 64 -2.89 -18.82 8.03
C LEU A 64 -3.12 -17.39 8.57
N MET A 65 -4.10 -17.22 9.45
CA MET A 65 -4.35 -15.94 10.11
C MET A 65 -3.17 -15.49 10.98
N LEU A 66 -2.57 -16.40 11.74
CA LEU A 66 -1.37 -16.11 12.54
C LEU A 66 -0.20 -15.65 11.67
N TYR A 67 0.07 -16.31 10.54
CA TYR A 67 1.11 -15.87 9.60
C TYR A 67 0.84 -14.46 9.08
N PHE A 68 -0.42 -14.16 8.73
CA PHE A 68 -0.79 -12.83 8.27
C PHE A 68 -0.58 -11.75 9.34
N ILE A 69 -1.00 -12.01 10.58
CA ILE A 69 -0.82 -11.08 11.71
C ILE A 69 0.67 -10.82 11.93
N VAL A 70 1.50 -11.86 11.97
CA VAL A 70 2.95 -11.73 12.15
C VAL A 70 3.59 -10.90 11.04
N GLU A 71 3.21 -11.12 9.77
CA GLU A 71 3.73 -10.35 8.64
C GLU A 71 3.38 -8.85 8.73
N VAL A 72 2.16 -8.52 9.15
CA VAL A 72 1.73 -7.14 9.38
C VAL A 72 2.50 -6.51 10.55
N CYS A 73 2.69 -7.23 11.65
CA CYS A 73 3.46 -6.77 12.81
C CYS A 73 4.92 -6.46 12.43
N ILE A 74 5.58 -7.36 11.71
CA ILE A 74 6.98 -7.16 11.25
C ILE A 74 7.07 -5.93 10.33
N ASN A 75 6.13 -5.75 9.39
CA ASN A 75 6.12 -4.60 8.50
C ASN A 75 5.95 -3.28 9.27
N ASN A 76 5.00 -3.24 10.20
CA ASN A 76 4.74 -2.06 11.01
C ASN A 76 5.91 -1.74 11.94
N GLY A 77 6.50 -2.76 12.58
CA GLY A 77 7.70 -2.59 13.41
C GLY A 77 8.88 -2.01 12.63
N PHE A 78 9.12 -2.51 11.41
CA PHE A 78 10.14 -1.95 10.52
C PHE A 78 9.87 -0.49 10.15
N LEU A 79 8.61 -0.14 9.81
CA LEU A 79 8.24 1.23 9.46
C LEU A 79 8.43 2.20 10.64
N LEU A 80 8.06 1.79 11.85
CA LEU A 80 8.25 2.59 13.07
C LEU A 80 9.73 2.86 13.35
N MET A 81 10.57 1.83 13.28
CA MET A 81 12.01 1.96 13.50
C MET A 81 12.71 2.83 12.44
N ARG A 82 12.24 2.73 11.18
CA ARG A 82 12.73 3.59 10.10
C ARG A 82 12.28 5.04 10.27
N HIS A 83 11.04 5.25 10.73
CA HIS A 83 10.51 6.59 10.99
C HIS A 83 11.25 7.31 12.12
N GLN A 84 11.60 6.60 13.18
CA GLN A 84 12.40 7.14 14.30
C GLN A 84 13.88 7.40 13.94
N GLN A 85 14.30 7.24 12.67
CA GLN A 85 15.68 7.39 12.15
C GLN A 85 16.77 6.53 12.83
N SER A 86 16.42 5.76 13.85
CA SER A 86 17.30 4.83 14.56
C SER A 86 17.77 3.67 13.67
N TYR A 87 17.00 3.35 12.63
CA TYR A 87 17.26 2.18 11.78
C TYR A 87 17.41 2.52 10.31
N GLN A 88 18.66 2.58 9.83
CA GLN A 88 19.03 2.83 8.43
C GLN A 88 19.24 1.54 7.61
N LYS A 89 19.08 0.37 8.24
CA LYS A 89 19.34 -0.93 7.60
C LYS A 89 18.13 -1.39 6.79
N THR A 90 18.37 -2.30 5.86
CA THR A 90 17.33 -2.87 5.00
C THR A 90 16.36 -3.76 5.79
N LYS A 91 15.13 -3.91 5.29
CA LYS A 91 14.10 -4.80 5.85
C LYS A 91 14.61 -6.23 6.03
N LYS A 92 15.42 -6.73 5.09
CA LYS A 92 16.08 -8.04 5.17
C LYS A 92 16.95 -8.21 6.42
N ARG A 93 17.70 -7.16 6.79
CA ARG A 93 18.54 -7.18 7.98
C ARG A 93 17.70 -7.10 9.25
N PHE A 94 16.64 -6.29 9.23
CA PHE A 94 15.66 -6.22 10.33
C PHE A 94 15.03 -7.58 10.62
N THR A 95 14.55 -8.27 9.59
CA THR A 95 13.96 -9.62 9.76
C THR A 95 14.97 -10.65 10.25
N ARG A 96 16.26 -10.54 9.87
CA ARG A 96 17.31 -11.42 10.39
C ARG A 96 17.60 -11.15 11.87
N GLU A 97 17.64 -9.89 12.27
CA GLU A 97 17.84 -9.49 13.67
C GLU A 97 16.67 -9.94 14.56
N LEU A 98 15.44 -9.99 14.03
CA LEU A 98 14.28 -10.55 14.73
C LEU A 98 14.31 -12.08 14.87
N SER A 99 15.06 -12.78 14.03
CA SER A 99 15.15 -14.25 14.06
C SER A 99 16.31 -14.79 14.90
N ALA A 100 17.16 -13.90 15.43
CA ALA A 100 18.28 -14.23 16.31
C ALA A 100 17.84 -14.22 17.77
#